data_AF-A0A815VHS8-F1
#
_entry.id   AF-A0A815VHS8-F1
#
_cell.length_a   1.000
_cell.length_b   1.000
_cell.length_c   1.000
_cell.angle_alpha   90.00
_cell.angle_beta   90.00
_cell.angle_gamma   90.00
#
_symmetry.space_group_name_H-M   'P 1'
#
loop_
_entity.id
_entity.type
_entity.pdbx_description
1 polymer ?
#
loop_
_entity_poly.entity_id
_entity_poly.type
_entity_poly.pdbx_seq_one_letter_code
_entity_poly.pdbx_strand_id
1 'polypeptide(L)'
;MKFKRTAKGMFISDSRPRHIATGDFNGDNHLDLAVATTGSDNIGIRRGHGNGTFSSRINYSTGLGSLPYWVAIGDFNNDTL
;
A
#
# COMPACT_ATOMS: atom_id res chain seq x y z
N MET A 1 14.34 -3.72 32.38
CA MET A 1 13.26 -4.27 31.52
C MET A 1 13.82 -5.46 30.76
N LYS A 2 13.24 -6.65 30.93
CA LYS A 2 13.67 -7.89 30.25
C LYS A 2 12.60 -8.24 29.22
N PHE A 3 12.95 -8.27 27.93
CA PHE A 3 12.04 -8.79 26.91
C PHE A 3 12.34 -10.27 26.69
N LYS A 4 11.42 -11.14 27.08
CA LYS A 4 11.38 -12.53 26.61
C LYS A 4 10.54 -12.55 25.33
N ARG A 5 11.14 -12.94 24.21
CA ARG A 5 10.40 -13.36 23.02
C ARG A 5 10.25 -14.87 23.07
N THR A 6 9.01 -15.33 23.25
CA THR A 6 8.60 -16.70 22.94
C THR A 6 7.40 -16.65 22.02
N ALA A 7 7.66 -16.83 20.73
CA ALA A 7 6.70 -17.33 19.76
C ALA A 7 7.49 -17.93 18.59
N LYS A 8 7.39 -19.25 18.44
CA LYS A 8 7.81 -20.00 17.26
C LYS A 8 6.62 -19.98 16.29
N GLY A 9 6.64 -19.01 15.38
CA GLY A 9 5.68 -18.85 14.29
C GLY A 9 6.34 -17.92 13.28
N MET A 10 6.39 -18.32 12.02
CA MET A 10 7.06 -17.59 10.96
C MET A 10 6.43 -16.19 10.84
N PHE A 11 7.08 -15.17 11.38
CA PHE A 11 6.68 -13.78 11.16
C PHE A 11 7.07 -13.42 9.73
N ILE A 12 6.16 -13.63 8.77
CA ILE A 12 6.20 -12.89 7.51
C ILE A 12 5.82 -11.43 7.78
N SER A 13 6.65 -10.70 8.52
CA SER A 13 6.68 -9.24 8.42
C SER A 13 7.59 -8.84 7.27
N ASP A 14 7.47 -9.52 6.12
CA ASP A 14 8.28 -9.26 4.93
C ASP A 14 7.64 -8.14 4.10
N SER A 15 7.34 -7.00 4.71
CA SER A 15 6.92 -5.84 3.92
C SER A 15 8.12 -5.36 3.12
N ARG A 16 8.22 -5.79 1.86
CA ARG A 16 9.23 -5.36 0.90
C ARG A 16 8.60 -4.37 -0.09
N PRO A 17 8.36 -3.10 0.32
CA PRO A 17 7.86 -2.09 -0.59
C PRO A 17 8.87 -1.89 -1.72
N ARG A 18 8.38 -1.80 -2.96
CA ARG A 18 9.20 -1.68 -4.16
C ARG A 18 8.99 -0.38 -4.90
N HIS A 19 7.76 0.11 -4.91
CA HIS A 19 7.38 1.31 -5.64
C HIS A 19 6.26 2.05 -4.92
N ILE A 20 6.23 3.36 -5.13
CA ILE A 20 5.19 4.26 -4.64
C ILE A 20 4.73 5.14 -5.80
N ALA A 21 3.43 5.38 -5.87
CA ALA A 21 2.85 6.37 -6.76
C ALA A 21 1.81 7.20 -6.01
N THR A 22 1.49 8.38 -6.55
CA THR A 22 0.51 9.31 -6.00
C THR A 22 -0.62 9.55 -6.99
N GLY A 23 -1.83 9.75 -6.49
CA GLY A 23 -3.01 10.13 -7.25
C GLY A 23 -4.15 10.47 -6.30
N ASP A 24 -5.21 11.10 -6.78
CA ASP A 24 -6.45 11.24 -6.03
C ASP A 24 -7.33 10.02 -6.34
N PHE A 25 -7.47 9.10 -5.37
CA PHE A 25 -8.21 7.85 -5.58
C PHE A 25 -9.62 7.90 -5.00
N ASN A 26 -10.02 9.02 -4.40
CA ASN A 26 -11.33 9.18 -3.76
C ASN A 26 -12.06 10.49 -4.10
N GLY A 27 -11.52 11.30 -5.00
CA GLY A 27 -12.13 12.53 -5.53
C GLY A 27 -12.16 13.68 -4.53
N ASP A 28 -11.27 13.67 -3.51
CA ASP A 28 -11.28 14.68 -2.45
C ASP A 28 -10.28 15.84 -2.66
N ASN A 29 -9.59 15.85 -3.80
CA ASN A 29 -8.55 16.80 -4.17
C ASN A 29 -7.28 16.76 -3.30
N HIS A 30 -7.08 15.71 -2.51
CA HIS A 30 -5.81 15.44 -1.84
C HIS A 30 -5.08 14.26 -2.48
N LEU A 31 -3.74 14.33 -2.48
CA LEU A 31 -2.93 13.23 -2.98
C LEU A 31 -2.95 12.05 -2.00
N ASP A 32 -3.33 10.90 -2.51
CA ASP A 32 -3.22 9.59 -1.87
C ASP A 32 -1.91 8.89 -2.27
N LEU A 33 -1.56 7.83 -1.54
CA LEU A 33 -0.39 6.98 -1.82
C LEU A 33 -0.83 5.58 -2.23
N ALA A 34 -0.28 5.07 -3.33
CA ALA A 34 -0.31 3.66 -3.71
C ALA A 34 1.08 3.03 -3.53
N VAL A 35 1.18 1.96 -2.74
CA VAL A 35 2.46 1.30 -2.41
C VAL A 35 2.44 -0.16 -2.85
N ALA A 36 3.31 -0.53 -3.79
CA ALA A 36 3.50 -1.91 -4.21
C ALA A 36 4.43 -2.66 -3.24
N THR A 37 3.96 -3.77 -2.66
CA THR A 37 4.71 -4.54 -1.65
C THR A 37 4.86 -6.00 -2.06
N THR A 38 6.08 -6.39 -2.41
CA THR A 38 6.39 -7.76 -2.90
C THR A 38 6.21 -8.83 -1.85
N GLY A 39 6.79 -8.67 -0.66
CA GLY A 39 6.75 -9.76 0.35
C GLY A 39 5.40 -9.95 1.03
N SER A 40 4.39 -9.14 0.69
CA SER A 40 3.00 -9.35 1.08
C SER A 40 2.03 -9.44 -0.10
N ASP A 41 2.55 -9.51 -1.33
CA ASP A 41 1.80 -9.62 -2.58
C ASP A 41 0.54 -8.73 -2.64
N ASN A 42 0.73 -7.43 -2.39
CA ASN A 42 -0.36 -6.46 -2.43
C ASN A 42 0.06 -5.06 -2.89
N ILE A 43 -0.95 -4.29 -3.29
CA ILE A 43 -0.90 -2.83 -3.37
C ILE A 43 -1.65 -2.26 -2.17
N GLY A 44 -1.00 -1.42 -1.38
CA GLY A 44 -1.62 -0.69 -0.27
C GLY A 44 -1.94 0.74 -0.68
N ILE A 45 -3.20 1.17 -0.49
CA ILE A 45 -3.63 2.56 -0.69
C ILE A 45 -3.74 3.27 0.67
N ARG A 46 -3.21 4.48 0.79
CA ARG A 46 -3.35 5.36 1.96
C ARG A 46 -3.91 6.70 1.52
N ARG A 47 -5.07 7.07 2.08
CA ARG A 47 -5.72 8.33 1.74
C ARG A 47 -5.03 9.53 2.38
N GLY A 48 -4.80 10.58 1.61
CA GLY A 48 -4.22 11.83 2.08
C GLY A 48 -5.25 12.71 2.81
N HIS A 49 -4.79 13.52 3.75
CA HIS A 49 -5.62 14.51 4.43
C HIS A 49 -5.28 15.96 4.04
N GLY A 50 -4.46 16.15 3.00
CA GLY A 50 -4.02 17.48 2.54
C GLY A 50 -2.99 18.20 3.43
N ASN A 51 -2.78 17.72 4.65
CA ASN A 51 -1.86 18.31 5.64
C ASN A 51 -0.59 17.47 5.87
N GLY A 52 -0.26 16.57 4.93
CA GLY A 52 0.87 15.64 5.03
C GLY A 52 0.63 14.41 5.91
N THR A 53 -0.57 14.24 6.48
CA THR A 53 -0.98 13.02 7.18
C THR A 53 -1.80 12.09 6.28
N PHE A 54 -1.82 10.81 6.64
CA PHE A 54 -2.48 9.76 5.86
C PHE A 54 -3.31 8.83 6.74
N SER A 55 -4.42 8.35 6.18
CA SER A 55 -5.25 7.32 6.80
C SER A 55 -4.55 5.95 6.91
N SER A 56 -5.22 5.02 7.60
CA SER A 56 -4.82 3.61 7.60
C SER A 56 -4.79 3.05 6.17
N ARG A 57 -3.89 2.10 5.93
CA ARG A 57 -3.76 1.48 4.61
C ARG A 57 -4.95 0.54 4.32
N ILE A 58 -5.45 0.57 3.10
CA ILE A 58 -6.34 -0.44 2.51
C ILE A 58 -5.49 -1.30 1.58
N ASN A 59 -5.50 -2.62 1.76
CA ASN A 59 -4.68 -3.53 0.94
C ASN A 59 -5.53 -4.23 -0.13
N TYR A 60 -5.02 -4.23 -1.35
CA TYR A 60 -5.55 -4.99 -2.47
C TYR A 60 -4.56 -6.10 -2.82
N SER A 61 -4.99 -7.36 -2.67
CA SER A 61 -4.16 -8.52 -3.03
C SER A 61 -3.88 -8.52 -4.53
N THR A 62 -2.63 -8.76 -4.91
CA THR A 62 -2.23 -8.98 -6.31
C THR A 62 -2.11 -10.46 -6.64
N GLY A 63 -2.40 -11.35 -5.70
CA GLY A 63 -2.30 -12.81 -5.82
C GLY A 63 -0.98 -13.34 -5.26
N LEU A 64 -1.03 -14.53 -4.64
CA LEU A 64 0.14 -15.13 -3.99
C LEU A 64 1.29 -15.37 -5.00
N GLY A 65 2.49 -14.90 -4.67
CA GLY A 65 3.67 -14.98 -5.52
C GLY A 65 3.69 -14.01 -6.70
N SER A 66 2.79 -13.03 -6.74
CA SER A 66 2.71 -12.06 -7.84
C SER A 66 3.86 -11.06 -7.86
N LEU A 67 4.53 -10.82 -6.72
CA LEU A 67 5.70 -9.96 -6.63
C LEU A 67 5.49 -8.58 -7.30
N PRO A 68 4.54 -7.75 -6.84
CA PRO A 68 4.29 -6.44 -7.46
C PRO A 68 5.49 -5.49 -7.31
N TYR A 69 6.20 -5.25 -8.41
CA TYR A 69 7.40 -4.39 -8.43
C TYR A 69 7.10 -2.92 -8.71
N TRP A 70 6.11 -2.65 -9.55
CA TRP A 70 5.78 -1.30 -10.03
C TRP A 70 4.27 -1.08 -9.99
N VAL A 71 3.87 0.18 -9.90
CA VAL A 71 2.48 0.61 -10.04
C VAL A 71 2.45 1.85 -10.91
N ALA A 72 1.58 1.84 -11.92
CA ALA A 72 1.26 3.00 -12.74
C ALA A 72 -0.14 3.48 -12.37
N ILE A 73 -0.33 4.80 -12.38
CA ILE A 73 -1.58 5.46 -12.03
C ILE A 73 -2.09 6.22 -13.25
N GLY A 74 -3.39 6.14 -13.48
CA GLY A 74 -4.10 6.86 -14.53
C GLY A 74 -5.59 6.61 -14.44
N ASP A 75 -6.37 7.57 -14.91
CA ASP A 75 -7.77 7.35 -15.26
C ASP A 75 -7.80 6.69 -16.65
N PHE A 76 -8.19 5.42 -16.70
CA PHE A 76 -8.16 4.60 -17.92
C PHE A 76 -9.56 4.40 -18.53
N ASN A 77 -10.59 4.67 -17.75
CA ASN A 77 -12.00 4.53 -18.12
C ASN A 77 -12.66 5.88 -18.37
N ASN A 78 -11.95 6.99 -18.14
CA ASN A 78 -12.44 8.35 -18.32
C ASN A 78 -13.76 8.58 -17.56
N ASP A 79 -13.91 7.90 -16.42
CA ASP A 79 -14.90 8.27 -15.44
C ASP A 79 -14.23 9.21 -14.47
N THR A 80 -14.66 10.47 -14.52
CA THR A 80 -14.28 11.45 -13.53
C THR A 80 -14.66 10.89 -12.16
N LEU A 81 -13.66 10.48 -11.37
CA LEU A 81 -13.80 10.32 -9.93
C LEU A 81 -14.44 11.57 -9.33
#